data_AF-A0A7C3TUV5-F1
#
_entry.id   AF-A0A7C3TUV5-F1
#
_cell.length_a   1.000
_cell.length_b   1.000
_cell.length_c   1.000
_cell.angle_alpha   90.00
_cell.angle_beta   90.00
_cell.angle_gamma   90.00
#
_symmetry.space_group_name_H-M   'P 1'
#
loop_
_entity.id
_entity.type
_entity.pdbx_description
1 polymer ?
#
loop_
_entity_poly.entity_id
_entity_poly.type
_entity_poly.pdbx_seq_one_letter_code
_entity_poly.pdbx_strand_id
1 'polypeptide(L)' 'MKRRAWIVGIVFAALVMAAASPRDGMWKKVDEAQNKGLSKTAIELLEPIIQGAIRDKAWPEAIKAIARKIALEGVIQGN' A
#
# COMPACT_ATOMS: atom_id res chain seq x y z
N MET A 1 -24.83 -1.17 -33.37
CA MET A 1 -24.64 -1.58 -31.95
C MET A 1 -23.25 -2.13 -31.64
N LYS A 2 -22.68 -3.05 -32.45
CA LYS A 2 -21.38 -3.70 -32.17
C LYS A 2 -20.17 -2.75 -32.01
N ARG A 3 -20.12 -1.66 -32.80
CA ARG A 3 -19.04 -0.65 -32.72
C ARG A 3 -19.06 0.19 -31.43
N ARG A 4 -20.25 0.43 -30.85
CA ARG A 4 -20.39 1.14 -29.57
C ARG A 4 -20.00 0.25 -28.40
N ALA A 5 -20.32 -1.04 -28.47
CA ALA A 5 -19.90 -2.03 -27.47
C ALA A 5 -18.37 -2.20 -27.41
N TRP A 6 -17.67 -2.13 -28.55
CA TRP A 6 -16.21 -2.17 -28.60
C TRP A 6 -15.56 -0.94 -27.95
N ILE A 7 -16.08 0.26 -28.22
CA ILE A 7 -15.57 1.50 -27.62
C ILE A 7 -15.80 1.50 -26.11
N VAL A 8 -16.97 1.06 -25.64
CA VAL A 8 -17.25 0.91 -24.20
C VAL A 8 -16.32 -0.12 -23.55
N GLY A 9 -16.04 -1.24 -24.23
CA GLY A 9 -15.10 -2.26 -23.74
C GLY A 9 -13.65 -1.75 -23.60
N ILE A 10 -13.18 -0.93 -24.56
CA ILE A 10 -11.83 -0.35 -24.52
C ILE A 10 -11.69 0.71 -23.42
N VAL A 11 -12.70 1.55 -23.21
CA VAL A 11 -12.71 2.54 -22.12
C VAL A 11 -12.72 1.86 -20.75
N PHE A 12 -13.46 0.75 -20.59
CA PHE A 12 -13.49 0.00 -19.34
C PHE A 12 -12.14 -0.67 -19.03
N ALA A 13 -11.44 -1.20 -20.04
CA ALA A 13 -10.12 -1.82 -19.86
C ALA A 13 -9.04 -0.79 -19.45
N ALA A 14 -9.09 0.44 -19.97
CA ALA A 14 -8.15 1.50 -19.61
C ALA A 14 -8.29 1.96 -18.14
N LEU A 15 -9.48 1.86 -17.54
CA LEU A 15 -9.72 2.20 -16.13
C LEU A 15 -9.14 1.17 -15.14
N VAL A 16 -8.81 -0.05 -15.59
CA VAL A 16 -8.36 -1.16 -14.74
C VAL A 16 -6.83 -1.31 -14.75
N MET A 17 -6.09 -0.41 -15.40
CA MET A 17 -4.64 -0.43 -15.32
C MET A 17 -4.21 -0.04 -13.89
N ALA A 18 -4.00 -1.06 -13.05
CA ALA A 18 -3.39 -0.93 -11.73
C ALA A 18 -1.96 -0.42 -11.89
N ALA A 19 -1.78 0.90 -11.82
CA ALA A 19 -0.46 1.50 -11.74
C ALA A 19 0.22 1.01 -10.45
N ALA A 20 1.45 0.51 -10.58
CA ALA A 20 2.30 0.17 -9.46
C ALA A 20 2.38 1.36 -8.49
N SER A 21 2.26 1.12 -7.17
CA SER A 21 2.36 2.23 -6.22
C SER A 21 3.78 2.79 -6.29
N PRO A 22 3.97 4.13 -6.25
CA PRO A 22 5.30 4.74 -6.21
C PRO A 22 6.16 4.26 -5.01
N ARG A 23 5.58 3.49 -4.07
CA ARG A 23 6.23 3.01 -2.86
C ARG A 23 6.32 1.48 -2.76
N ASP A 24 6.10 0.73 -3.85
CA ASP A 24 6.18 -0.74 -3.84
C ASP A 24 7.52 -1.25 -3.30
N GLY A 25 8.64 -0.58 -3.63
CA GLY A 25 9.95 -0.92 -3.08
C GLY A 25 10.08 -0.71 -1.57
N MET A 26 9.35 0.26 -0.99
CA MET A 26 9.31 0.46 0.46
C MET A 26 8.46 -0.61 1.14
N TRP A 27 7.32 -0.97 0.55
CA TRP A 27 6.48 -2.06 1.04
C TRP A 27 7.22 -3.39 1.11
N LYS A 28 8.05 -3.68 0.10
CA LYS A 28 8.89 -4.88 0.11
C LYS A 28 9.82 -4.93 1.32
N LYS A 29 10.43 -3.81 1.72
CA LYS A 29 11.29 -3.73 2.92
C LYS A 29 10.50 -3.94 4.21
N VAL A 30 9.27 -3.40 4.29
CA VAL A 30 8.36 -3.64 5.43
C VAL A 30 8.07 -5.13 5.55
N ASP A 31 7.67 -5.77 4.45
CA ASP A 31 7.33 -7.19 4.43
C ASP A 31 8.57 -8.06 4.77
N GLU A 32 9.76 -7.72 4.27
CA GLU A 32 11.02 -8.39 4.62
C GLU A 32 11.36 -8.28 6.12
N ALA A 33 11.20 -7.11 6.73
CA ALA A 33 11.42 -6.92 8.17
C ALA A 33 10.40 -7.71 8.99
N GLN A 34 9.13 -7.67 8.59
CA GLN A 34 8.06 -8.41 9.25
C GLN A 34 8.30 -9.94 9.18
N ASN A 35 8.68 -10.46 8.02
CA ASN A 35 8.98 -11.90 7.84
C ASN A 35 10.18 -12.37 8.69
N LYS A 36 11.07 -11.45 9.08
CA LYS A 36 12.19 -11.73 9.99
C LYS A 36 11.83 -11.56 11.48
N GLY A 37 10.56 -11.24 11.80
CA GLY A 37 10.12 -10.97 13.17
C GLY A 37 10.63 -9.63 13.72
N LEU A 38 11.13 -8.73 12.87
CA LEU A 38 11.68 -7.43 13.27
C LEU A 38 10.59 -6.36 13.30
N SER A 39 9.62 -6.51 14.22
CA SER A 39 8.43 -5.64 14.28
C SER A 39 8.78 -4.16 14.46
N LYS A 40 9.80 -3.83 15.27
CA LYS A 40 10.27 -2.44 15.45
C LYS A 40 10.79 -1.83 14.14
N THR A 41 11.61 -2.60 13.41
CA THR A 41 12.14 -2.18 12.11
C THR A 41 11.03 -2.03 11.06
N ALA A 42 10.05 -2.93 11.05
CA ALA A 42 8.90 -2.81 10.15
C ALA A 42 8.08 -1.53 10.44
N ILE A 43 7.91 -1.15 11.72
CA ILE A 43 7.26 0.11 12.12
C ILE A 43 8.04 1.33 11.63
N GLU A 44 9.36 1.35 11.82
CA GLU A 44 10.22 2.45 11.34
C GLU A 44 10.13 2.62 9.82
N LEU A 45 10.07 1.50 9.08
CA LEU A 45 9.93 1.49 7.62
C LEU A 45 8.53 1.93 7.14
N LEU A 46 7.49 1.78 7.96
CA LEU A 46 6.14 2.24 7.64
C LEU A 46 6.01 3.76 7.73
N GLU A 47 6.78 4.42 8.60
CA GLU A 47 6.69 5.87 8.82
C GLU A 47 6.87 6.72 7.54
N PRO A 48 7.92 6.51 6.71
CA PRO A 48 8.04 7.26 5.45
C PRO A 48 6.94 6.94 4.43
N ILE A 49 6.35 5.73 4.47
CA ILE A 49 5.21 5.36 3.62
C ILE A 49 3.99 6.17 4.04
N ILE A 50 3.71 6.27 5.35
CA ILE A 50 2.60 7.07 5.89
C ILE A 50 2.75 8.54 5.48
N GLN A 51 3.92 9.13 5.72
CA GLN A 51 4.18 10.54 5.40
C GLN A 51 4.07 10.82 3.90
N GLY A 52 4.66 9.95 3.07
CA GLY A 52 4.56 10.06 1.61
C GLY A 52 3.13 9.85 1.11
N ALA A 53 2.36 8.93 1.67
CA ALA A 53 0.98 8.68 1.29
C ALA A 53 0.07 9.86 1.67
N ILE A 54 0.25 10.45 2.84
CA ILE A 54 -0.50 11.66 3.27
C ILE A 54 -0.18 12.85 2.36
N ARG A 55 1.11 13.12 2.10
CA ARG A 55 1.55 14.22 1.24
C ARG A 55 0.95 14.12 -0.16
N ASP A 56 0.95 12.92 -0.72
CA ASP A 56 0.47 12.67 -2.09
C ASP A 56 -1.06 12.43 -2.12
N LYS A 57 -1.76 12.60 -0.98
CA LYS A 57 -3.21 12.35 -0.79
C LYS A 57 -3.64 10.93 -1.18
N ALA A 58 -2.74 9.97 -1.09
CA ALA A 58 -2.98 8.54 -1.29
C ALA A 58 -3.60 7.92 -0.03
N TRP A 59 -4.79 8.38 0.37
CA TRP A 59 -5.47 7.96 1.60
C TRP A 59 -5.62 6.46 1.80
N PRO A 60 -5.96 5.65 0.77
CA PRO A 60 -6.06 4.20 0.94
C PRO A 60 -4.73 3.58 1.40
N GLU A 61 -3.60 4.06 0.87
CA GLU A 61 -2.28 3.57 1.24
C GLU A 61 -1.86 4.06 2.63
N ALA A 62 -2.18 5.32 2.98
CA ALA A 62 -1.94 5.86 4.30
C ALA A 62 -2.69 5.06 5.38
N ILE A 63 -3.98 4.77 5.16
CA ILE A 63 -4.81 3.96 6.07
C ILE A 63 -4.22 2.56 6.23
N LYS A 64 -3.84 1.90 5.11
CA LYS A 64 -3.20 0.58 5.15
C LYS A 64 -1.92 0.60 5.99
N ALA A 65 -1.07 1.60 5.81
CA ALA A 65 0.19 1.72 6.54
C ALA A 65 -0.02 1.99 8.04
N ILE A 66 -0.95 2.88 8.39
CA ILE A 66 -1.32 3.16 9.78
C ILE A 66 -1.89 1.91 10.46
N ALA A 67 -2.81 1.19 9.81
CA ALA A 67 -3.40 -0.03 10.37
C ALA A 67 -2.34 -1.12 10.62
N ARG A 68 -1.39 -1.30 9.68
CA ARG A 68 -0.26 -2.22 9.86
C ARG A 68 0.64 -1.81 11.02
N LYS A 69 0.94 -0.51 11.17
CA LYS A 69 1.73 0.01 12.28
C LYS A 69 1.10 -0.34 13.63
N ILE A 70 -0.20 -0.04 13.79
CA ILE A 70 -0.97 -0.36 15.01
C ILE A 70 -0.94 -1.86 15.32
N ALA A 71 -1.13 -2.72 14.31
CA ALA A 71 -1.08 -4.17 14.50
C ALA A 71 0.29 -4.64 15.02
N LEU A 72 1.39 -4.10 14.48
CA LEU A 72 2.75 -4.44 14.91
C LEU A 72 3.07 -3.89 16.30
N GLU A 73 2.57 -2.71 16.66
CA GLU A 73 2.67 -2.17 18.02
C GLU A 73 1.96 -3.10 19.03
N GLY A 74 0.77 -3.61 18.68
CA GLY A 74 0.06 -4.59 19.48
C GLY A 74 0.84 -5.90 19.68
N VAL A 75 1.54 -6.38 18.65
CA VAL A 75 2.43 -7.54 18.76
C VAL A 75 3.59 -7.29 19.72
N ILE A 76 4.19 -6.08 19.70
CA ILE A 76 5.30 -5.72 20.59
C ILE A 76 4.83 -5.57 22.04
N GLN A 77 3.66 -4.99 22.28
CA GLN A 77 3.14 -4.76 23.63
C GLN A 77 2.60 -6.03 24.29
N GLY A 78 2.13 -7.00 23.49
CA GLY A 78 1.57 -8.25 23.97
C GLY A 78 2.58 -9.37 24.21
N ASN A 79 3.85 -9.18 23.87
CA ASN A 79 4.93 -10.18 23.99
C ASN A 79 6.03 -9.71 24.93
#